data_AF-A0A246AQ84-F1
#
_entry.id   AF-A0A246AQ84-F1
#
_cell.length_a   1.000
_cell.length_b   1.000
_cell.length_c   1.000
_cell.angle_alpha   90.00
_cell.angle_beta   90.00
_cell.angle_gamma   90.00
#
_symmetry.space_group_name_H-M   'P 1'
#
loop_
_entity.id
_entity.type
_entity.pdbx_description
1 polymer ?
#
loop_
_entity_poly.entity_id
_entity_poly.type
_entity_poly.pdbx_seq_one_letter_code
_entity_poly.pdbx_strand_id
1 'polypeptide(L)'
;MISWRKHYKRGLIAIGLLLSTSASIYAQGDAKNGEKLFKANCTACHALDKQLVGPALGGVVDKLKKEQNLDTDWLHKWIKDNKALRASGDKYANEVFEKFNKTEMLQFPNLTDQDINDILEYTTNPPAAAPAAEAGAAAATDTNSVAALEAAKKESVNSKIILISLLAIGGLLLWLLLKLRQLVKLQESEELSVLNATRTTSLADLYKRYHFVGKGILVVLGVLAAYGIWNWMMWIGVYKGYKPEQPIHFSHKIHAGENKIDCQLCHSSAKYGKVSEIPSMNVCMNCHRTISEYNGKYMEPGKDKSFYDGEIQKIYAATGWDPAKQQYTGKTQPVEWTRIHNMPDFVYFNHSQHVVAGEQAIITSYNKKNPEAKIDVVCKACHGQVDTMNVVHMANDFTMGWCIECHRTTEVDMNNGYNKEYFKNLHEKLKKQYGSGTKITVDAIGGLECGKCHY
;
A
#
# COMPACT_ATOMS: atom_id res chain seq x y z
N MET A 1 52.71 -68.69 31.07
CA MET A 1 52.20 -68.52 29.69
C MET A 1 50.78 -67.96 29.75
N ILE A 2 50.62 -66.64 29.63
CA ILE A 2 49.31 -65.98 29.62
C ILE A 2 48.84 -65.93 28.16
N SER A 3 47.74 -66.63 27.88
CA SER A 3 47.18 -66.82 26.53
C SER A 3 46.63 -65.50 25.95
N TRP A 4 47.43 -64.88 25.09
CA TRP A 4 47.10 -63.66 24.32
C TRP A 4 45.96 -63.85 23.30
N ARG A 5 45.49 -65.08 23.06
CA ARG A 5 44.47 -65.37 22.04
C ARG A 5 43.05 -64.94 22.41
N LYS A 6 42.71 -64.81 23.71
CA LYS A 6 41.34 -64.55 24.16
C LYS A 6 40.96 -63.06 24.14
N HIS A 7 41.95 -62.17 24.25
CA HIS A 7 41.72 -60.72 24.25
C HIS A 7 41.64 -60.12 22.84
N TYR A 8 42.30 -60.73 21.85
CA TYR A 8 42.28 -60.26 20.45
C TYR A 8 40.90 -60.42 19.79
N LYS A 9 40.19 -61.52 20.05
CA LYS A 9 38.84 -61.75 19.51
C LYS A 9 37.79 -60.79 20.06
N ARG A 10 37.89 -60.40 21.34
CA ARG A 10 36.95 -59.44 21.96
C ARG A 10 37.24 -58.00 21.51
N GLY A 11 38.51 -57.65 21.29
CA GLY A 11 38.91 -56.36 20.71
C GLY A 11 38.44 -56.19 19.26
N LEU A 12 38.57 -57.22 18.42
CA LEU A 12 38.12 -57.17 17.02
C LEU A 12 36.59 -57.09 16.89
N ILE A 13 35.82 -57.74 17.77
CA ILE A 13 34.36 -57.63 17.76
C ILE A 13 33.90 -56.24 18.24
N ALA A 14 34.58 -55.66 19.24
CA ALA A 14 34.27 -54.30 19.70
C ALA A 14 34.63 -53.22 18.67
N ILE A 15 35.75 -53.39 17.95
CA ILE A 15 36.16 -52.50 16.85
C ILE A 15 35.22 -52.68 15.63
N GLY A 16 34.79 -53.91 15.33
CA GLY A 16 33.80 -54.18 14.28
C GLY A 16 32.43 -53.56 14.57
N LEU A 17 31.97 -53.58 15.83
CA LEU A 17 30.73 -52.93 16.24
C LEU A 17 30.82 -51.40 16.23
N LEU A 18 31.94 -50.82 16.67
CA LEU A 18 32.20 -49.37 16.61
C LEU A 18 32.36 -48.85 15.16
N LEU A 19 32.90 -49.66 14.25
CA LEU A 19 32.99 -49.33 12.82
C LEU A 19 31.64 -49.50 12.10
N SER A 20 30.77 -50.41 12.57
CA SER A 20 29.43 -50.59 11.99
C SER A 20 28.44 -49.47 12.34
N THR A 21 28.63 -48.77 13.47
CA THR A 21 27.79 -47.61 13.84
C THR A 21 28.28 -46.29 13.23
N SER A 22 29.48 -46.26 12.66
CA SER A 22 30.06 -45.07 12.04
C SER A 22 29.73 -44.94 10.54
N ALA A 23 29.21 -46.02 9.92
CA ALA A 23 28.89 -46.06 8.49
C ALA A 23 27.48 -45.53 8.15
N SER A 24 26.64 -45.24 9.15
CA SER A 24 25.25 -44.78 8.93
C SER A 24 25.09 -43.25 8.91
N ILE A 25 26.17 -42.48 9.06
CA ILE A 25 26.10 -41.00 9.17
C ILE A 25 26.30 -40.31 7.81
N TYR A 26 26.74 -41.02 6.77
CA TYR A 26 27.03 -40.43 5.44
C TYR A 26 25.85 -40.48 4.45
N ALA A 27 24.63 -40.78 4.89
CA ALA A 27 23.47 -40.96 4.00
C ALA A 27 22.26 -40.06 4.31
N GLN A 28 22.36 -39.11 5.25
CA GLN A 28 21.31 -38.13 5.51
C GLN A 28 21.77 -36.75 5.04
N GLY A 29 20.95 -36.10 4.19
CA GLY A 29 21.22 -34.73 3.73
C GLY A 29 21.16 -33.73 4.89
N ASP A 30 21.73 -32.54 4.70
CA ASP A 30 21.57 -31.40 5.62
C ASP A 30 20.32 -30.59 5.24
N ALA A 31 19.24 -30.76 6.01
CA ALA A 31 17.98 -30.04 5.80
C ALA A 31 18.13 -28.50 5.83
N LYS A 32 19.10 -27.92 6.55
CA LYS A 32 19.33 -26.46 6.58
C LYS A 32 19.98 -25.98 5.29
N ASN A 33 20.97 -26.71 4.78
CA ASN A 33 21.57 -26.40 3.48
C ASN A 33 20.54 -26.63 2.35
N GLY A 34 19.74 -27.68 2.47
CA GLY A 34 18.61 -27.98 1.60
C GLY A 34 17.59 -26.84 1.52
N GLU A 35 17.21 -26.26 2.65
CA GLU A 35 16.30 -25.11 2.70
C GLU A 35 16.85 -23.92 1.88
N LYS A 36 18.14 -23.61 2.03
CA LYS A 36 18.80 -22.52 1.30
C LYS A 36 18.79 -22.79 -0.21
N LEU A 37 19.16 -23.99 -0.62
CA LEU A 37 19.18 -24.38 -2.03
C LEU A 37 17.77 -24.41 -2.64
N PHE A 38 16.78 -24.88 -1.87
CA PHE A 38 15.38 -24.91 -2.28
C PHE A 38 14.83 -23.50 -2.48
N LYS A 39 15.10 -22.57 -1.55
CA LYS A 39 14.72 -21.14 -1.66
C LYS A 39 15.39 -20.44 -2.84
N ALA A 40 16.59 -20.86 -3.22
CA ALA A 40 17.30 -20.28 -4.34
C ALA A 40 16.82 -20.80 -5.70
N ASN A 41 16.46 -22.08 -5.80
CA ASN A 41 16.29 -22.76 -7.09
C ASN A 41 14.89 -23.34 -7.35
N CYS A 42 14.11 -23.63 -6.32
CA CYS A 42 12.91 -24.47 -6.43
C CYS A 42 11.60 -23.74 -6.06
N THR A 43 11.65 -22.74 -5.17
CA THR A 43 10.46 -22.03 -4.65
C THR A 43 9.67 -21.25 -5.70
N ALA A 44 10.26 -20.97 -6.88
CA ALA A 44 9.54 -20.35 -7.98
C ALA A 44 8.43 -21.26 -8.56
N CYS A 45 8.62 -22.58 -8.47
CA CYS A 45 7.74 -23.57 -9.10
C CYS A 45 7.11 -24.56 -8.11
N HIS A 46 7.69 -24.73 -6.92
CA HIS A 46 7.25 -25.72 -5.93
C HIS A 46 7.04 -25.12 -4.54
N ALA A 47 6.01 -25.62 -3.84
CA ALA A 47 5.82 -25.45 -2.41
C ALA A 47 5.83 -26.83 -1.72
N LEU A 48 5.93 -26.86 -0.39
CA LEU A 48 5.94 -28.12 0.36
C LEU A 48 4.53 -28.68 0.54
N ASP A 49 3.54 -27.81 0.74
CA ASP A 49 2.19 -28.14 1.19
C ASP A 49 1.13 -28.05 0.09
N LYS A 50 1.40 -27.31 -0.99
CA LYS A 50 0.44 -27.08 -2.09
C LYS A 50 1.08 -27.12 -3.47
N GLN A 51 0.24 -27.34 -4.46
CA GLN A 51 0.62 -27.30 -5.88
C GLN A 51 0.77 -25.85 -6.35
N LEU A 52 1.87 -25.56 -7.06
CA LEU A 52 2.09 -24.30 -7.77
C LEU A 52 2.17 -24.60 -9.28
N VAL A 53 3.30 -24.30 -9.93
CA VAL A 53 3.60 -24.72 -11.30
C VAL A 53 3.84 -26.24 -11.34
N GLY A 54 4.58 -26.76 -10.36
CA GLY A 54 4.81 -28.18 -10.15
C GLY A 54 4.07 -28.74 -8.92
N PRO A 55 4.17 -30.06 -8.67
CA PRO A 55 3.54 -30.70 -7.52
C PRO A 55 4.10 -30.17 -6.19
N ALA A 56 3.30 -30.33 -5.13
CA ALA A 56 3.76 -30.16 -3.75
C ALA A 56 4.88 -31.17 -3.45
N LEU A 57 5.99 -30.70 -2.87
CA LEU A 57 7.17 -31.53 -2.64
C LEU A 57 7.30 -32.04 -1.20
N GLY A 58 6.42 -31.65 -0.28
CA GLY A 58 6.43 -32.16 1.08
C GLY A 58 6.30 -33.69 1.13
N GLY A 59 7.29 -34.36 1.72
CA GLY A 59 7.35 -35.82 1.80
C GLY A 59 7.46 -36.53 0.45
N VAL A 60 7.98 -35.85 -0.58
CA VAL A 60 8.01 -36.40 -1.96
C VAL A 60 8.78 -37.71 -2.07
N VAL A 61 9.84 -37.89 -1.28
CA VAL A 61 10.66 -39.11 -1.27
C VAL A 61 9.81 -40.31 -0.83
N ASP A 62 9.15 -40.19 0.32
CA ASP A 62 8.28 -41.25 0.85
C ASP A 62 7.08 -41.51 -0.06
N LYS A 63 6.50 -40.44 -0.61
CA LYS A 63 5.35 -40.52 -1.50
C LYS A 63 5.68 -41.28 -2.78
N LEU A 64 6.79 -40.94 -3.45
CA LEU A 64 7.22 -41.65 -4.66
C LEU A 64 7.61 -43.10 -4.39
N LYS A 65 8.23 -43.36 -3.23
CA LYS A 65 8.56 -44.72 -2.83
C LYS A 65 7.31 -45.57 -2.60
N LYS A 66 6.28 -44.99 -1.98
CA LYS A 66 5.03 -45.69 -1.69
C LYS A 66 4.11 -45.85 -2.91
N GLU A 67 3.97 -44.81 -3.72
CA GLU A 67 3.00 -44.78 -4.82
C GLU A 67 3.54 -45.38 -6.12
N GLN A 68 4.83 -45.20 -6.40
CA GLN A 68 5.44 -45.56 -7.69
C GLN A 68 6.63 -46.52 -7.55
N ASN A 69 6.99 -46.91 -6.32
CA ASN A 69 8.19 -47.69 -6.00
C ASN A 69 9.50 -47.07 -6.52
N LEU A 70 9.53 -45.74 -6.66
CA LEU A 70 10.70 -44.98 -7.10
C LEU A 70 11.54 -44.53 -5.90
N ASP A 71 12.85 -44.47 -6.07
CA ASP A 71 13.80 -44.08 -5.01
C ASP A 71 14.44 -42.71 -5.29
N THR A 72 15.38 -42.34 -4.42
CA THR A 72 16.14 -41.09 -4.52
C THR A 72 16.94 -41.01 -5.83
N ASP A 73 17.42 -42.14 -6.37
CA ASP A 73 18.19 -42.14 -7.61
C ASP A 73 17.36 -41.66 -8.81
N TRP A 74 16.07 -41.97 -8.83
CA TRP A 74 15.15 -41.42 -9.82
C TRP A 74 15.01 -39.89 -9.68
N LEU A 75 14.85 -39.40 -8.45
CA LEU A 75 14.75 -37.95 -8.16
C LEU A 75 16.02 -37.21 -8.57
N HIS A 76 17.20 -37.79 -8.35
CA HIS A 76 18.48 -37.23 -8.82
C HIS A 76 18.51 -37.07 -10.33
N LYS A 77 18.12 -38.11 -11.08
CA LYS A 77 18.06 -38.07 -12.55
C LYS A 77 17.05 -37.03 -13.03
N TRP A 78 15.88 -36.95 -12.38
CA TRP A 78 14.85 -35.97 -12.73
C TRP A 78 15.29 -34.53 -12.49
N ILE A 79 15.90 -34.23 -11.33
CA ILE A 79 16.34 -32.87 -10.98
C ILE A 79 17.50 -32.40 -11.89
N LYS A 80 18.44 -33.29 -12.20
CA LYS A 80 19.57 -32.96 -13.09
C LYS A 80 19.14 -32.81 -14.54
N ASP A 81 18.39 -33.77 -15.06
CA ASP A 81 17.96 -33.78 -16.45
C ASP A 81 16.65 -34.55 -16.67
N ASN A 82 15.53 -33.90 -16.35
CA ASN A 82 14.18 -34.43 -16.62
C ASN A 82 13.92 -34.68 -18.11
N LYS A 83 14.63 -34.00 -19.03
CA LYS A 83 14.42 -34.16 -20.47
C LYS A 83 15.01 -35.47 -20.96
N ALA A 84 16.23 -35.80 -20.53
CA ALA A 84 16.84 -37.10 -20.80
C ALA A 84 16.01 -38.24 -20.18
N LEU A 85 15.49 -38.05 -18.97
CA LEU A 85 14.67 -39.06 -18.32
C LEU A 85 13.36 -39.32 -19.08
N ARG A 86 12.67 -38.27 -19.55
CA ARG A 86 11.49 -38.42 -20.42
C ARG A 86 11.83 -39.07 -21.76
N ALA A 87 12.93 -38.66 -22.39
CA ALA A 87 13.40 -39.22 -23.67
C ALA A 87 13.78 -40.70 -23.57
N SER A 88 14.18 -41.18 -22.38
CA SER A 88 14.43 -42.60 -22.13
C SER A 88 13.17 -43.49 -22.17
N GLY A 89 11.98 -42.88 -22.22
CA GLY A 89 10.70 -43.59 -22.21
C GLY A 89 10.17 -43.91 -20.81
N ASP A 90 10.73 -43.29 -19.76
CA ASP A 90 10.24 -43.45 -18.39
C ASP A 90 8.76 -43.06 -18.29
N LYS A 91 7.91 -44.00 -17.84
CA LYS A 91 6.45 -43.83 -17.85
C LYS A 91 6.00 -42.73 -16.89
N TYR A 92 6.57 -42.68 -15.70
CA TYR A 92 6.17 -41.73 -14.67
C TYR A 92 6.66 -40.31 -14.99
N ALA A 93 7.89 -40.18 -15.50
CA ALA A 93 8.44 -38.92 -16.00
C ALA A 93 7.55 -38.29 -17.09
N ASN A 94 7.05 -39.10 -18.02
CA ASN A 94 6.14 -38.65 -19.08
C ASN A 94 4.73 -38.34 -18.56
N GLU A 95 4.21 -39.14 -17.63
CA GLU A 95 2.92 -38.87 -16.98
C GLU A 95 2.92 -37.54 -16.21
N VAL A 96 3.97 -37.29 -15.42
CA VAL A 96 4.14 -36.01 -14.72
C VAL A 96 4.18 -34.86 -15.71
N PHE A 97 4.91 -35.01 -16.82
CA PHE A 97 5.00 -33.95 -17.84
C PHE A 97 3.64 -33.63 -18.48
N GLU A 98 2.86 -34.65 -18.84
CA GLU A 98 1.50 -34.46 -19.38
C GLU A 98 0.56 -33.82 -18.35
N LYS A 99 0.63 -34.26 -17.09
CA LYS A 99 -0.22 -33.76 -15.99
C LYS A 99 -0.02 -32.27 -15.71
N PHE A 100 1.20 -31.77 -15.84
CA PHE A 100 1.55 -30.37 -15.56
C PHE A 100 1.58 -29.51 -16.85
N ASN A 101 0.64 -29.76 -17.77
CA ASN A 101 0.44 -29.02 -19.02
C ASN A 101 1.68 -28.97 -19.92
N LYS A 102 2.53 -30.01 -19.92
CA LYS A 102 3.78 -30.05 -20.70
C LYS A 102 4.75 -28.92 -20.36
N THR A 103 4.67 -28.41 -19.12
CA THR A 103 5.61 -27.41 -18.61
C THR A 103 6.93 -28.11 -18.28
N GLU A 104 8.02 -27.69 -18.92
CA GLU A 104 9.35 -28.27 -18.65
C GLU A 104 9.89 -27.73 -17.32
N MET A 105 10.33 -28.64 -16.44
CA MET A 105 11.08 -28.27 -15.24
C MET A 105 12.48 -27.81 -15.66
N LEU A 106 12.99 -26.75 -15.01
CA LEU A 106 14.38 -26.31 -15.20
C LEU A 106 15.34 -27.46 -14.86
N GLN A 107 16.40 -27.60 -15.65
CA GLN A 107 17.45 -28.59 -15.42
C GLN A 107 18.52 -28.01 -14.50
N PHE A 108 19.00 -28.82 -13.56
CA PHE A 108 20.02 -28.40 -12.60
C PHE A 108 21.28 -29.28 -12.68
N PRO A 109 22.00 -29.32 -13.83
CA PRO A 109 23.19 -30.15 -13.99
C PRO A 109 24.35 -29.72 -13.07
N ASN A 110 24.29 -28.48 -12.57
CA ASN A 110 25.33 -27.91 -11.69
C ASN A 110 25.15 -28.28 -10.22
N LEU A 111 24.00 -28.86 -9.80
CA LEU A 111 23.82 -29.33 -8.44
C LEU A 111 24.53 -30.66 -8.24
N THR A 112 25.32 -30.75 -7.17
CA THR A 112 25.98 -31.99 -6.79
C THR A 112 24.97 -33.00 -6.24
N ASP A 113 25.36 -34.27 -6.15
CA ASP A 113 24.51 -35.30 -5.53
C ASP A 113 24.20 -34.94 -4.06
N GLN A 114 25.15 -34.34 -3.36
CA GLN A 114 24.94 -33.89 -2.00
C GLN A 114 23.94 -32.73 -1.92
N ASP A 115 24.03 -31.75 -2.83
CA ASP A 115 23.07 -30.64 -2.88
C ASP A 115 21.63 -31.15 -3.10
N ILE A 116 21.47 -32.16 -3.95
CA ILE A 116 20.17 -32.79 -4.20
C ILE A 116 19.69 -33.56 -2.96
N ASN A 117 20.56 -34.32 -2.30
CA ASN A 117 20.22 -35.01 -1.05
C ASN A 117 19.80 -34.04 0.05
N ASP A 118 20.49 -32.91 0.19
CA ASP A 118 20.15 -31.86 1.15
C ASP A 118 18.75 -31.27 0.84
N ILE A 119 18.47 -30.98 -0.44
CA ILE A 119 17.13 -30.52 -0.88
C ILE A 119 16.05 -31.56 -0.56
N LEU A 120 16.30 -32.84 -0.84
CA LEU A 120 15.34 -33.92 -0.58
C LEU A 120 15.13 -34.19 0.92
N GLU A 121 16.16 -33.99 1.74
CA GLU A 121 16.01 -34.02 3.19
C GLU A 121 15.12 -32.86 3.65
N TYR A 122 15.34 -31.64 3.15
CA TYR A 122 14.48 -30.49 3.48
C TYR A 122 13.01 -30.71 3.09
N THR A 123 12.74 -31.35 1.95
CA THR A 123 11.36 -31.60 1.53
C THR A 123 10.68 -32.69 2.34
N THR A 124 11.44 -33.61 2.94
CA THR A 124 10.91 -34.73 3.74
C THR A 124 10.82 -34.38 5.22
N ASN A 125 11.89 -33.80 5.77
CA ASN A 125 12.02 -33.33 7.14
C ASN A 125 12.42 -31.85 7.15
N PRO A 126 11.51 -30.92 6.78
CA PRO A 126 11.81 -29.50 6.90
C PRO A 126 12.14 -29.19 8.37
N PRO A 127 13.21 -28.43 8.66
CA PRO A 127 13.53 -28.03 10.02
C PRO A 127 12.28 -27.44 10.66
N ALA A 128 11.95 -27.88 11.89
CA ALA A 128 10.84 -27.31 12.64
C ALA A 128 10.94 -25.78 12.53
N ALA A 129 9.89 -25.14 11.99
CA ALA A 129 9.89 -23.72 11.70
C ALA A 129 10.45 -23.00 12.93
N ALA A 130 11.64 -22.41 12.79
CA ALA A 130 12.15 -21.57 13.85
C ALA A 130 11.03 -20.56 14.11
N PRO A 131 10.50 -20.45 15.35
CA PRO A 131 9.55 -19.40 15.65
C PRO A 131 10.17 -18.13 15.12
N ALA A 132 9.43 -17.45 14.23
CA ALA A 132 9.87 -16.21 13.59
C ALA A 132 10.62 -15.43 14.65
N ALA A 133 11.93 -15.23 14.47
CA ALA A 133 12.75 -14.64 15.50
C ALA A 133 12.04 -13.36 15.94
N GLU A 134 11.53 -13.38 17.17
CA GLU A 134 10.91 -12.26 17.83
C GLU A 134 12.02 -11.21 17.98
N ALA A 135 12.21 -10.43 16.93
CA ALA A 135 12.91 -9.17 17.03
C ALA A 135 11.98 -8.23 17.81
N GLY A 136 12.06 -8.35 19.14
CA GLY A 136 11.55 -7.40 20.10
C GLY A 136 10.03 -7.24 20.09
N ALA A 137 9.35 -8.12 20.84
CA ALA A 137 8.19 -7.70 21.59
C ALA A 137 8.61 -6.64 22.63
N ALA A 138 8.81 -5.40 22.18
CA ALA A 138 8.44 -4.24 22.95
C ALA A 138 7.02 -3.89 22.48
N ALA A 139 6.03 -4.50 23.14
CA ALA A 139 4.69 -3.94 23.18
C ALA A 139 4.77 -2.60 23.93
N ALA A 140 5.28 -1.58 23.25
CA ALA A 140 4.79 -0.24 23.47
C ALA A 140 3.65 -0.09 22.47
N THR A 141 2.41 -0.09 22.97
CA THR A 141 1.36 0.69 22.34
C THR A 141 1.95 2.06 22.07
N ASP A 142 2.34 2.33 20.83
CA ASP A 142 2.81 3.66 20.45
C ASP A 142 1.60 4.57 20.33
N THR A 143 1.07 4.93 21.49
CA THR A 143 0.12 6.03 21.70
C THR A 143 0.74 7.37 21.32
N ASN A 144 1.98 7.41 20.82
CA ASN A 144 2.71 8.61 20.42
C ASN A 144 3.00 8.72 18.92
N SER A 145 2.30 8.00 18.03
CA SER A 145 2.30 8.44 16.63
C SER A 145 1.64 9.81 16.54
N VAL A 146 2.24 10.76 15.80
CA VAL A 146 1.75 12.15 15.71
C VAL A 146 0.27 12.18 15.27
N ALA A 147 -0.13 11.24 14.41
CA ALA A 147 -1.51 11.06 13.96
C ALA A 147 -2.44 10.47 15.03
N ALA A 148 -1.99 9.52 15.86
CA ALA A 148 -2.80 8.99 16.97
C ALA A 148 -2.90 10.00 18.13
N LEU A 149 -1.84 10.77 18.40
CA LEU A 149 -1.85 11.89 19.34
C LEU A 149 -2.77 13.01 18.86
N GLU A 150 -2.77 13.34 17.57
CA GLU A 150 -3.71 14.33 17.02
C GLU A 150 -5.15 13.83 17.03
N ALA A 151 -5.41 12.57 16.69
CA ALA A 151 -6.76 11.99 16.75
C ALA A 151 -7.29 11.89 18.20
N ALA A 152 -6.48 11.39 19.13
CA ALA A 152 -6.82 11.31 20.56
C ALA A 152 -6.94 12.69 21.20
N LYS A 153 -6.11 13.67 20.80
CA LYS A 153 -6.23 15.07 21.22
C LYS A 153 -7.49 15.71 20.65
N LYS A 154 -7.87 15.42 19.40
CA LYS A 154 -9.08 15.97 18.78
C LYS A 154 -10.36 15.39 19.39
N GLU A 155 -10.41 14.10 19.71
CA GLU A 155 -11.50 13.50 20.48
C GLU A 155 -11.54 14.01 21.93
N SER A 156 -10.40 14.05 22.62
CA SER A 156 -10.29 14.52 24.01
C SER A 156 -10.66 16.00 24.14
N VAL A 157 -10.26 16.84 23.17
CA VAL A 157 -10.60 18.26 23.12
C VAL A 157 -12.07 18.46 22.75
N ASN A 158 -12.63 17.72 21.79
CA ASN A 158 -14.06 17.81 21.47
C ASN A 158 -14.96 17.37 22.63
N SER A 159 -14.63 16.26 23.30
CA SER A 159 -15.37 15.76 24.46
C SER A 159 -15.28 16.74 25.65
N LYS A 160 -14.09 17.29 25.93
CA LYS A 160 -13.90 18.32 26.96
C LYS A 160 -14.60 19.63 26.62
N ILE A 161 -14.60 20.07 25.36
CA ILE A 161 -15.31 21.27 24.92
C ILE A 161 -16.83 21.08 25.10
N ILE A 162 -17.37 19.92 24.73
CA ILE A 162 -18.80 19.62 24.92
C ILE A 162 -19.15 19.60 26.41
N LEU A 163 -18.34 18.96 27.25
CA LEU A 163 -18.58 18.87 28.70
C LEU A 163 -18.46 20.25 29.40
N ILE A 164 -17.45 21.05 29.05
CA ILE A 164 -17.29 22.42 29.57
C ILE A 164 -18.44 23.31 29.09
N SER A 165 -18.89 23.15 27.84
CA SER A 165 -20.04 23.88 27.30
C SER A 165 -21.32 23.51 28.04
N LEU A 166 -21.55 22.23 28.33
CA LEU A 166 -22.70 21.76 29.10
C LEU A 166 -22.66 22.23 30.56
N LEU A 167 -21.48 22.23 31.20
CA LEU A 167 -21.31 22.78 32.55
C LEU A 167 -21.48 24.29 32.58
N ALA A 168 -21.02 25.01 31.55
CA ALA A 168 -21.21 26.45 31.43
C ALA A 168 -22.69 26.79 31.23
N ILE A 169 -23.42 26.04 30.39
CA ILE A 169 -24.87 26.19 30.21
C ILE A 169 -25.61 25.83 31.50
N GLY A 170 -25.25 24.73 32.14
CA GLY A 170 -25.84 24.31 33.42
C GLY A 170 -25.62 25.33 34.52
N GLY A 171 -24.40 25.86 34.64
CA GLY A 171 -24.05 26.93 35.59
C GLY A 171 -24.76 28.24 35.27
N LEU A 172 -24.87 28.62 34.00
CA LEU A 172 -25.63 29.80 33.56
C LEU A 172 -27.11 29.65 33.91
N LEU A 173 -27.72 28.49 33.66
CA LEU A 173 -29.11 28.21 34.00
C LEU A 173 -29.33 28.23 35.51
N LEU A 174 -28.42 27.64 36.29
CA LEU A 174 -28.50 27.63 37.75
C LEU A 174 -28.35 29.05 38.31
N TRP A 175 -27.45 29.86 37.75
CA TRP A 175 -27.30 31.27 38.08
C TRP A 175 -28.55 32.09 37.72
N LEU A 176 -29.16 31.83 36.56
CA LEU A 176 -30.41 32.46 36.13
C LEU A 176 -31.56 32.09 37.06
N LEU A 177 -31.69 30.82 37.45
CA LEU A 177 -32.70 30.33 38.39
C LEU A 177 -32.50 30.93 39.79
N LEU A 178 -31.27 31.01 40.28
CA LEU A 178 -30.96 31.67 41.55
C LEU A 178 -31.26 33.17 41.50
N LYS A 179 -30.96 33.84 40.39
CA LYS A 179 -31.29 35.26 40.18
C LYS A 179 -32.80 35.50 40.07
N LEU A 180 -33.52 34.66 39.34
CA LEU A 180 -34.98 34.67 39.27
C LEU A 180 -35.59 34.48 40.66
N ARG A 181 -35.10 33.52 41.45
CA ARG A 181 -35.56 33.31 42.82
C ARG A 181 -35.27 34.50 43.72
N GLN A 182 -34.11 35.15 43.55
CA GLN A 182 -33.77 36.40 44.25
C GLN A 182 -34.73 37.54 43.87
N LEU A 183 -35.05 37.67 42.58
CA LEU A 183 -35.95 38.70 42.05
C LEU A 183 -37.40 38.49 42.50
N VAL A 184 -37.89 37.24 42.51
CA VAL A 184 -39.23 36.89 43.01
C VAL A 184 -39.34 37.19 44.51
N LYS A 185 -38.30 36.85 45.30
CA LYS A 185 -38.26 37.12 46.74
C LYS A 185 -38.20 38.62 47.06
N LEU A 186 -37.59 39.42 46.17
CA LEU A 186 -37.60 40.87 46.25
C LEU A 186 -38.98 41.44 45.90
N GLN A 187 -39.68 40.89 44.91
CA GLN A 187 -41.02 41.33 44.51
C GLN A 187 -42.11 41.09 45.58
N GLU A 188 -41.89 40.15 46.51
CA GLU A 188 -42.77 39.92 47.67
C GLU A 188 -42.57 40.93 48.82
N SER A 189 -41.48 41.70 48.84
CA SER A 189 -41.27 42.73 49.87
C SER A 189 -42.00 44.03 49.54
N GLU A 190 -42.82 44.52 50.49
CA GLU A 190 -43.70 45.71 50.36
C GLU A 190 -42.92 47.03 50.06
N GLU A 191 -41.61 47.04 50.32
CA GLU A 191 -40.68 48.16 50.11
C GLU A 191 -40.38 48.44 48.62
N LEU A 192 -40.64 47.49 47.73
CA LEU A 192 -40.29 47.59 46.30
C LEU A 192 -41.31 48.37 45.45
N SER A 193 -42.49 48.69 45.99
CA SER A 193 -43.46 49.56 45.31
C SER A 193 -42.95 51.01 45.18
N VAL A 194 -42.11 51.45 46.14
CA VAL A 194 -41.57 52.82 46.18
C VAL A 194 -40.26 52.95 45.39
N LEU A 195 -39.42 51.91 45.34
CA LEU A 195 -38.17 51.89 44.54
C LEU A 195 -38.40 51.61 43.04
N ASN A 196 -39.48 50.90 42.68
CA ASN A 196 -39.85 50.67 41.26
C ASN A 196 -40.31 51.94 40.55
N ALA A 197 -40.79 52.96 41.28
CA ALA A 197 -41.20 54.23 40.68
C ALA A 197 -40.00 55.07 40.17
N THR A 198 -38.77 54.81 40.65
CA THR A 198 -37.61 55.68 40.36
C THR A 198 -36.45 54.96 39.67
N ARG A 199 -36.52 53.65 39.39
CA ARG A 199 -35.36 52.94 38.80
C ARG A 199 -35.68 51.72 37.94
N THR A 200 -36.78 51.73 37.19
CA THR A 200 -36.91 50.83 36.03
C THR A 200 -36.29 51.51 34.82
N THR A 201 -35.02 51.25 34.50
CA THR A 201 -34.49 51.66 33.18
C THR A 201 -35.30 50.92 32.13
N SER A 202 -36.10 51.64 31.34
CA SER A 202 -36.91 51.01 30.30
C SER A 202 -36.01 50.33 29.26
N LEU A 203 -36.51 49.31 28.56
CA LEU A 203 -35.80 48.72 27.42
C LEU A 203 -35.38 49.80 26.39
N ALA A 204 -36.16 50.88 26.29
CA ALA A 204 -35.84 52.03 25.46
C ALA A 204 -34.62 52.83 25.96
N ASP A 205 -34.43 52.97 27.28
CA ASP A 205 -33.26 53.65 27.86
C ASP A 205 -31.99 52.81 27.75
N LEU A 206 -32.13 51.49 27.92
CA LEU A 206 -31.05 50.53 27.70
C LEU A 206 -30.63 50.49 26.23
N TYR A 207 -31.59 50.51 25.30
CA TYR A 207 -31.32 50.66 23.87
C TYR A 207 -30.64 51.99 23.56
N LYS A 208 -31.15 53.13 24.04
CA LYS A 208 -30.48 54.43 23.83
C LYS A 208 -29.01 54.43 24.31
N ARG A 209 -28.73 53.80 25.45
CA ARG A 209 -27.37 53.74 26.01
C ARG A 209 -26.42 52.78 25.28
N TYR A 210 -26.91 51.64 24.82
CA TYR A 210 -26.08 50.56 24.26
C TYR A 210 -26.31 50.27 22.77
N HIS A 211 -27.19 50.99 22.07
CA HIS A 211 -27.48 50.72 20.65
C HIS A 211 -26.24 50.79 19.75
N PHE A 212 -25.25 51.63 20.07
CA PHE A 212 -23.98 51.65 19.34
C PHE A 212 -23.17 50.36 19.55
N VAL A 213 -23.13 49.84 20.79
CA VAL A 213 -22.48 48.57 21.11
C VAL A 213 -23.24 47.40 20.46
N GLY A 214 -24.58 47.41 20.53
CA GLY A 214 -25.43 46.41 19.89
C GLY A 214 -25.28 46.39 18.36
N LYS A 215 -25.25 47.57 17.72
CA LYS A 215 -24.94 47.69 16.28
C LYS A 215 -23.53 47.19 15.95
N GLY A 216 -22.54 47.51 16.79
CA GLY A 216 -21.17 46.99 16.63
C GLY A 216 -21.12 45.46 16.70
N ILE A 217 -21.78 44.86 17.68
CA ILE A 217 -21.89 43.39 17.81
C ILE A 217 -22.61 42.79 16.59
N LEU A 218 -23.71 43.40 16.13
CA LEU A 218 -24.43 42.93 14.94
C LEU A 218 -23.58 43.00 13.67
N VAL A 219 -22.78 44.07 13.50
CA VAL A 219 -21.84 44.17 12.38
C VAL A 219 -20.79 43.08 12.44
N VAL A 220 -20.19 42.83 13.61
CA VAL A 220 -19.21 41.75 13.79
C VAL A 220 -19.83 40.39 13.51
N LEU A 221 -21.02 40.11 14.04
CA LEU A 221 -21.74 38.87 13.76
C LEU A 221 -22.09 38.74 12.27
N GLY A 222 -22.48 39.83 11.61
CA GLY A 222 -22.73 39.86 10.17
C GLY A 222 -21.49 39.54 9.34
N VAL A 223 -20.33 40.10 9.71
CA VAL A 223 -19.05 39.80 9.05
C VAL A 223 -18.64 38.35 9.27
N LEU A 224 -18.78 37.83 10.49
CA LEU A 224 -18.48 36.42 10.78
C LEU A 224 -19.42 35.47 10.03
N ALA A 225 -20.71 35.81 9.94
CA ALA A 225 -21.67 35.04 9.15
C ALA A 225 -21.33 35.06 7.66
N ALA A 226 -20.99 36.23 7.10
CA ALA A 226 -20.56 36.37 5.71
C ALA A 226 -19.27 35.57 5.44
N TYR A 227 -18.30 35.63 6.35
CA TYR A 227 -17.07 34.84 6.27
C TYR A 227 -17.35 33.34 6.33
N GLY A 228 -18.27 32.90 7.20
CA GLY A 228 -18.68 31.50 7.31
C GLY A 228 -19.34 30.99 6.03
N ILE A 229 -20.25 31.77 5.45
CA ILE A 229 -20.91 31.44 4.17
C ILE A 229 -19.89 31.40 3.03
N TRP A 230 -19.03 32.41 2.94
CA TRP A 230 -17.96 32.47 1.94
C TRP A 230 -17.05 31.23 2.04
N ASN A 231 -16.57 30.91 3.24
CA ASN A 231 -15.73 29.75 3.46
C ASN A 231 -16.45 28.45 3.07
N TRP A 232 -17.72 28.29 3.44
CA TRP A 232 -18.52 27.12 3.02
C TRP A 232 -18.64 27.02 1.50
N MET A 233 -18.89 28.13 0.80
CA MET A 233 -18.96 28.16 -0.67
C MET A 233 -17.63 27.76 -1.32
N MET A 234 -16.49 28.14 -0.75
CA MET A 234 -15.17 27.78 -1.27
C MET A 234 -14.86 26.28 -1.21
N TRP A 235 -15.58 25.51 -0.39
CA TRP A 235 -15.43 24.05 -0.30
C TRP A 235 -16.37 23.27 -1.24
N ILE A 236 -17.27 23.94 -1.96
CA ILE A 236 -18.15 23.27 -2.92
C ILE A 236 -17.31 22.77 -4.10
N GLY A 237 -17.43 21.47 -4.42
CA GLY A 237 -16.69 20.84 -5.51
C GLY A 237 -15.22 20.53 -5.22
N VAL A 238 -14.79 20.62 -3.95
CA VAL A 238 -13.45 20.21 -3.50
C VAL A 238 -13.54 18.83 -2.85
N TYR A 239 -12.87 17.83 -3.42
CA TYR A 239 -12.97 16.43 -3.00
C TYR A 239 -11.68 15.88 -2.35
N LYS A 240 -10.82 16.76 -1.83
CA LYS A 240 -9.60 16.35 -1.14
C LYS A 240 -9.92 15.42 0.04
N GLY A 241 -9.19 14.31 0.11
CA GLY A 241 -9.43 13.24 1.09
C GLY A 241 -10.54 12.26 0.71
N TYR A 242 -11.23 12.44 -0.42
CA TYR A 242 -12.23 11.48 -0.90
C TYR A 242 -11.60 10.09 -1.05
N LYS A 243 -12.19 9.11 -0.37
CA LYS A 243 -11.69 7.75 -0.19
C LYS A 243 -12.88 6.78 -0.17
N PRO A 244 -13.43 6.40 -1.34
CA PRO A 244 -14.53 5.45 -1.41
C PRO A 244 -14.04 4.02 -1.12
N GLU A 245 -14.97 3.17 -0.68
CA GLU A 245 -14.73 1.74 -0.63
C GLU A 245 -14.57 1.18 -2.04
N GLN A 246 -13.65 0.23 -2.19
CA GLN A 246 -13.33 -0.43 -3.46
C GLN A 246 -13.82 -1.88 -3.40
N PRO A 247 -14.19 -2.50 -4.53
CA PRO A 247 -14.66 -3.89 -4.56
C PRO A 247 -13.59 -4.89 -4.05
N ILE A 248 -12.32 -4.57 -4.29
CA ILE A 248 -11.15 -5.31 -3.79
C ILE A 248 -10.30 -4.32 -2.97
N HIS A 249 -9.90 -4.72 -1.77
CA HIS A 249 -9.04 -3.91 -0.89
C HIS A 249 -7.59 -3.94 -1.39
N PHE A 250 -7.33 -3.22 -2.48
CA PHE A 250 -6.02 -3.16 -3.11
C PHE A 250 -5.09 -2.17 -2.42
N SER A 251 -4.00 -2.68 -1.81
CA SER A 251 -2.98 -1.88 -1.14
C SER A 251 -1.85 -1.46 -2.05
N HIS A 252 -1.77 -0.16 -2.38
CA HIS A 252 -0.61 0.41 -3.08
C HIS A 252 0.63 0.40 -2.19
N LYS A 253 0.47 0.50 -0.87
CA LYS A 253 1.57 0.37 0.08
C LYS A 253 2.29 -0.97 -0.01
N ILE A 254 1.55 -2.08 -0.12
CA ILE A 254 2.16 -3.40 -0.28
C ILE A 254 2.91 -3.50 -1.61
N HIS A 255 2.27 -3.07 -2.71
CA HIS A 255 2.82 -3.26 -4.05
C HIS A 255 3.95 -2.27 -4.37
N ALA A 256 3.70 -0.97 -4.29
CA ALA A 256 4.69 0.06 -4.62
C ALA A 256 5.62 0.40 -3.45
N GLY A 257 5.12 0.32 -2.21
CA GLY A 257 5.88 0.68 -1.01
C GLY A 257 6.81 -0.42 -0.52
N GLU A 258 6.27 -1.59 -0.17
CA GLU A 258 7.02 -2.71 0.40
C GLU A 258 7.77 -3.49 -0.69
N ASN A 259 7.05 -3.89 -1.75
CA ASN A 259 7.63 -4.70 -2.83
C ASN A 259 8.37 -3.87 -3.88
N LYS A 260 8.34 -2.53 -3.78
CA LYS A 260 9.03 -1.60 -4.69
C LYS A 260 8.68 -1.83 -6.17
N ILE A 261 7.45 -2.24 -6.45
CA ILE A 261 6.97 -2.41 -7.82
C ILE A 261 6.85 -1.03 -8.48
N ASP A 262 7.44 -0.91 -9.67
CA ASP A 262 7.40 0.33 -10.45
C ASP A 262 5.96 0.72 -10.84
N CYS A 263 5.66 2.02 -10.78
CA CYS A 263 4.32 2.54 -11.06
C CYS A 263 3.83 2.22 -12.49
N GLN A 264 4.75 2.23 -13.47
CA GLN A 264 4.44 1.99 -14.88
C GLN A 264 4.21 0.51 -15.20
N LEU A 265 4.49 -0.41 -14.29
CA LEU A 265 4.17 -1.83 -14.50
C LEU A 265 2.65 -2.03 -14.61
N CYS A 266 1.90 -1.37 -13.72
CA CYS A 266 0.44 -1.42 -13.71
C CYS A 266 -0.18 -0.28 -14.53
N HIS A 267 0.35 0.93 -14.40
CA HIS A 267 -0.19 2.13 -15.04
C HIS A 267 0.59 2.52 -16.31
N SER A 268 0.75 1.56 -17.21
CA SER A 268 1.65 1.65 -18.37
C SER A 268 1.27 2.69 -19.43
N SER A 269 0.00 3.10 -19.50
CA SER A 269 -0.52 4.06 -20.48
C SER A 269 -0.21 5.52 -20.14
N ALA A 270 0.22 5.81 -18.90
CA ALA A 270 0.48 7.18 -18.46
C ALA A 270 1.52 7.92 -19.33
N LYS A 271 2.53 7.20 -19.83
CA LYS A 271 3.58 7.75 -20.72
C LYS A 271 3.15 7.88 -22.18
N TYR A 272 2.06 7.24 -22.60
CA TYR A 272 1.69 7.15 -24.02
C TYR A 272 0.45 7.96 -24.39
N GLY A 273 -0.42 8.28 -23.43
CA GLY A 273 -1.70 8.88 -23.75
C GLY A 273 -2.25 9.81 -22.68
N LYS A 274 -3.46 10.30 -22.96
CA LYS A 274 -4.14 11.26 -22.09
C LYS A 274 -4.69 10.64 -20.81
N VAL A 275 -5.04 9.36 -20.84
CA VAL A 275 -5.57 8.61 -19.70
C VAL A 275 -4.52 7.62 -19.21
N SER A 276 -4.22 7.65 -17.92
CA SER A 276 -3.59 6.52 -17.24
C SER A 276 -4.70 5.56 -16.81
N GLU A 277 -4.76 4.42 -17.49
CA GLU A 277 -5.82 3.43 -17.31
C GLU A 277 -5.65 2.66 -16.00
N ILE A 278 -6.77 2.15 -15.48
CA ILE A 278 -6.76 1.14 -14.42
C ILE A 278 -6.27 -0.17 -15.08
N PRO A 279 -5.30 -0.88 -14.50
CA PRO A 279 -4.78 -2.11 -15.09
C PRO A 279 -5.89 -3.13 -15.32
N SER A 280 -5.85 -3.80 -16.47
CA SER A 280 -6.70 -4.98 -16.68
C SER A 280 -6.36 -6.07 -15.67
N MET A 281 -7.34 -6.95 -15.38
CA MET A 281 -7.14 -8.06 -14.44
C MET A 281 -6.02 -9.02 -14.87
N ASN A 282 -5.63 -9.04 -16.15
CA ASN A 282 -4.48 -9.82 -16.63
C ASN A 282 -3.17 -9.38 -15.97
N VAL A 283 -2.99 -8.09 -15.70
CA VAL A 283 -1.80 -7.58 -15.01
C VAL A 283 -1.71 -8.16 -13.60
N CYS A 284 -2.83 -8.25 -12.89
CA CYS A 284 -2.90 -8.90 -11.57
C CYS A 284 -2.47 -10.37 -11.67
N MET A 285 -2.97 -11.08 -12.68
CA MET A 285 -2.69 -12.51 -12.85
C MET A 285 -1.26 -12.82 -13.29
N ASN A 286 -0.48 -11.86 -13.78
CA ASN A 286 0.94 -12.09 -14.09
C ASN A 286 1.74 -12.56 -12.88
N CYS A 287 1.36 -12.11 -11.67
CA CYS A 287 1.99 -12.54 -10.42
C CYS A 287 1.05 -13.41 -9.58
N HIS A 288 -0.24 -13.08 -9.53
CA HIS A 288 -1.18 -13.79 -8.65
C HIS A 288 -1.54 -15.21 -9.10
N ARG A 289 -1.10 -15.68 -10.27
CA ARG A 289 -1.18 -17.13 -10.59
C ARG A 289 -0.34 -17.99 -9.66
N THR A 290 0.83 -17.51 -9.26
CA THR A 290 1.76 -18.21 -8.37
C THR A 290 1.64 -17.74 -6.92
N ILE A 291 1.27 -16.48 -6.72
CA ILE A 291 1.05 -15.89 -5.39
C ILE A 291 -0.42 -16.06 -4.99
N SER A 292 -0.70 -17.21 -4.35
CA SER A 292 -2.05 -17.61 -3.91
C SER A 292 -2.43 -17.16 -2.50
N GLU A 293 -1.45 -16.73 -1.70
CA GLU A 293 -1.65 -16.28 -0.33
C GLU A 293 -0.71 -15.10 -0.01
N TYR A 294 -1.05 -14.38 1.04
CA TYR A 294 -0.27 -13.28 1.56
C TYR A 294 0.80 -13.79 2.54
N ASN A 295 2.06 -13.62 2.16
CA ASN A 295 3.23 -13.94 2.99
C ASN A 295 4.15 -12.72 3.20
N GLY A 296 3.61 -11.51 3.06
CA GLY A 296 4.38 -10.26 3.23
C GLY A 296 4.62 -9.91 4.70
N LYS A 297 5.69 -9.13 4.96
CA LYS A 297 6.08 -8.70 6.31
C LYS A 297 5.15 -7.63 6.89
N TYR A 298 4.59 -6.79 6.02
CA TYR A 298 3.71 -5.70 6.41
C TYR A 298 2.27 -6.18 6.54
N MET A 299 1.60 -5.92 7.66
CA MET A 299 0.15 -6.09 7.76
C MET A 299 -0.47 -4.78 8.20
N GLU A 300 -1.56 -4.38 7.55
CA GLU A 300 -2.34 -3.23 8.00
C GLU A 300 -2.92 -3.52 9.39
N PRO A 301 -2.85 -2.58 10.35
CA PRO A 301 -3.43 -2.78 11.68
C PRO A 301 -4.90 -3.19 11.60
N GLY A 302 -5.25 -4.30 12.26
CA GLY A 302 -6.61 -4.86 12.24
C GLY A 302 -6.93 -5.72 11.02
N LYS A 303 -5.97 -6.00 10.13
CA LYS A 303 -6.07 -6.99 9.06
C LYS A 303 -5.12 -8.15 9.35
N ASP A 304 -5.55 -9.35 8.99
CA ASP A 304 -4.74 -10.57 9.13
C ASP A 304 -4.46 -11.19 7.76
N LYS A 305 -3.71 -12.30 7.76
CA LYS A 305 -3.42 -13.06 6.55
C LYS A 305 -4.71 -13.54 5.86
N SER A 306 -5.69 -14.02 6.62
CA SER A 306 -6.95 -14.53 6.07
C SER A 306 -7.72 -13.46 5.31
N PHE A 307 -7.67 -12.21 5.77
CA PHE A 307 -8.27 -11.08 5.08
C PHE A 307 -7.63 -10.89 3.70
N TYR A 308 -6.30 -10.81 3.62
CA TYR A 308 -5.60 -10.61 2.35
C TYR A 308 -5.74 -11.81 1.40
N ASP A 309 -5.71 -13.03 1.93
CA ASP A 309 -5.97 -14.24 1.15
C ASP A 309 -7.38 -14.17 0.52
N GLY A 310 -8.37 -13.72 1.28
CA GLY A 310 -9.73 -13.47 0.80
C GLY A 310 -9.79 -12.43 -0.33
N GLU A 311 -9.02 -11.34 -0.24
CA GLU A 311 -8.93 -10.34 -1.31
C GLU A 311 -8.27 -10.88 -2.58
N ILE A 312 -7.25 -11.75 -2.46
CA ILE A 312 -6.64 -12.44 -3.61
C ILE A 312 -7.68 -13.37 -4.27
N GLN A 313 -8.51 -14.08 -3.49
CA GLN A 313 -9.56 -14.92 -4.05
C GLN A 313 -10.59 -14.14 -4.89
N LYS A 314 -10.87 -12.86 -4.56
CA LYS A 314 -11.73 -12.01 -5.40
C LYS A 314 -11.15 -11.77 -6.79
N ILE A 315 -9.83 -11.67 -6.91
CA ILE A 315 -9.14 -11.58 -8.22
C ILE A 315 -9.36 -12.85 -9.04
N TYR A 316 -9.29 -14.02 -8.39
CA TYR A 316 -9.54 -15.30 -9.06
C TYR A 316 -10.99 -15.43 -9.51
N ALA A 317 -11.94 -15.01 -8.67
CA ALA A 317 -13.35 -14.98 -9.03
C ALA A 317 -13.61 -14.05 -10.24
N ALA A 318 -13.00 -12.86 -10.25
CA ALA A 318 -13.12 -11.91 -11.35
C ALA A 318 -12.52 -12.43 -12.67
N THR A 319 -11.38 -13.13 -12.58
CA THR A 319 -10.66 -13.65 -13.76
C THR A 319 -11.07 -15.05 -14.18
N GLY A 320 -11.88 -15.73 -13.38
CA GLY A 320 -12.25 -17.13 -13.59
C GLY A 320 -11.09 -18.10 -13.42
N TRP A 321 -10.10 -17.79 -12.57
CA TRP A 321 -8.94 -18.65 -12.32
C TRP A 321 -9.28 -19.76 -11.32
N ASP A 322 -9.00 -21.01 -11.68
CA ASP A 322 -9.09 -22.17 -10.78
C ASP A 322 -7.68 -22.51 -10.25
N PRO A 323 -7.36 -22.20 -8.98
CA PRO A 323 -6.05 -22.45 -8.41
C PRO A 323 -5.74 -23.95 -8.23
N ALA A 324 -6.76 -24.81 -8.12
CA ALA A 324 -6.55 -26.26 -7.99
C ALA A 324 -6.13 -26.90 -9.31
N LYS A 325 -6.71 -26.42 -10.43
CA LYS A 325 -6.39 -26.90 -11.78
C LYS A 325 -5.31 -26.09 -12.48
N GLN A 326 -4.92 -24.94 -11.93
CA GLN A 326 -3.99 -23.99 -12.55
C GLN A 326 -4.44 -23.57 -13.97
N GLN A 327 -5.75 -23.39 -14.15
CA GLN A 327 -6.37 -23.12 -15.44
C GLN A 327 -7.51 -22.11 -15.31
N TYR A 328 -7.76 -21.37 -16.40
CA TYR A 328 -8.93 -20.50 -16.50
C TYR A 328 -10.18 -21.31 -16.84
N THR A 329 -11.26 -21.02 -16.13
CA THR A 329 -12.58 -21.64 -16.33
C THR A 329 -13.34 -21.05 -17.52
N GLY A 330 -12.89 -19.91 -18.05
CA GLY A 330 -13.59 -19.13 -19.09
C GLY A 330 -14.77 -18.29 -18.59
N LYS A 331 -15.09 -18.35 -17.29
CA LYS A 331 -16.14 -17.52 -16.67
C LYS A 331 -15.52 -16.34 -15.96
N THR A 332 -15.66 -15.14 -16.52
CA THR A 332 -15.10 -13.91 -15.96
C THR A 332 -16.19 -12.96 -15.48
N GLN A 333 -15.85 -12.11 -14.51
CA GLN A 333 -16.69 -11.02 -14.03
C GLN A 333 -15.81 -9.76 -13.90
N PRO A 334 -16.18 -8.64 -14.54
CA PRO A 334 -15.40 -7.41 -14.46
C PRO A 334 -15.44 -6.83 -13.04
N VAL A 335 -14.32 -6.27 -12.61
CA VAL A 335 -14.24 -5.56 -11.31
C VAL A 335 -14.70 -4.12 -11.52
N GLU A 336 -15.78 -3.73 -10.85
CA GLU A 336 -16.36 -2.39 -10.92
C GLU A 336 -15.62 -1.42 -9.98
N TRP A 337 -14.44 -0.98 -10.41
CA TRP A 337 -13.64 -0.02 -9.65
C TRP A 337 -14.33 1.34 -9.51
N THR A 338 -14.28 1.92 -8.31
CA THR A 338 -14.75 3.29 -8.10
C THR A 338 -13.63 4.28 -8.40
N ARG A 339 -13.76 5.02 -9.49
CA ARG A 339 -12.80 6.05 -9.89
C ARG A 339 -12.82 7.22 -8.89
N ILE A 340 -11.66 7.54 -8.32
CA ILE A 340 -11.53 8.62 -7.31
C ILE A 340 -11.11 9.96 -7.93
N HIS A 341 -10.23 9.94 -8.94
CA HIS A 341 -9.77 11.15 -9.63
C HIS A 341 -10.63 11.38 -10.86
N ASN A 342 -11.63 12.24 -10.74
CA ASN A 342 -12.51 12.61 -11.84
C ASN A 342 -12.45 14.12 -12.08
N MET A 343 -12.31 14.50 -13.34
CA MET A 343 -12.41 15.89 -13.78
C MET A 343 -13.61 16.01 -14.73
N PRO A 344 -14.25 17.19 -14.83
CA PRO A 344 -15.28 17.42 -15.82
C PRO A 344 -14.78 17.10 -17.24
N ASP A 345 -15.70 16.68 -18.11
CA ASP A 345 -15.43 16.27 -19.49
C ASP A 345 -14.89 17.40 -20.38
N PHE A 346 -15.26 18.64 -20.11
CA PHE A 346 -14.71 19.84 -20.75
C PHE A 346 -13.27 20.15 -20.31
N VAL A 347 -12.62 19.33 -19.48
CA VAL A 347 -11.20 19.50 -19.13
C VAL A 347 -10.36 18.49 -19.90
N TYR A 348 -9.49 19.00 -20.75
CA TYR A 348 -8.49 18.20 -21.45
C TYR A 348 -7.20 18.12 -20.63
N PHE A 349 -6.97 16.97 -20.01
CA PHE A 349 -5.72 16.66 -19.32
C PHE A 349 -5.01 15.50 -20.03
N ASN A 350 -3.69 15.64 -20.23
CA ASN A 350 -2.88 14.61 -20.86
C ASN A 350 -1.75 14.13 -19.94
N HIS A 351 -1.80 12.87 -19.50
CA HIS A 351 -0.76 12.29 -18.64
C HIS A 351 0.63 12.32 -19.29
N SER A 352 0.75 11.99 -20.59
CA SER A 352 2.07 11.85 -21.22
C SER A 352 2.87 13.15 -21.26
N GLN A 353 2.21 14.30 -21.38
CA GLN A 353 2.88 15.60 -21.31
C GLN A 353 3.52 15.86 -19.95
N HIS A 354 2.86 15.43 -18.87
CA HIS A 354 3.33 15.63 -17.51
C HIS A 354 4.36 14.56 -17.09
N VAL A 355 4.17 13.32 -17.56
CA VAL A 355 5.02 12.17 -17.19
C VAL A 355 6.25 12.01 -18.07
N VAL A 356 6.25 12.53 -19.30
CA VAL A 356 7.40 12.40 -20.22
C VAL A 356 8.12 13.74 -20.40
N ALA A 357 7.39 14.78 -20.80
CA ALA A 357 8.01 16.09 -21.06
C ALA A 357 8.22 16.89 -19.76
N GLY A 358 7.27 16.80 -18.83
CA GLY A 358 7.26 17.56 -17.59
C GLY A 358 7.95 16.90 -16.39
N GLU A 359 8.37 15.64 -16.49
CA GLU A 359 8.75 14.79 -15.34
C GLU A 359 9.74 15.48 -14.40
N GLN A 360 10.93 15.79 -14.92
CA GLN A 360 12.01 16.35 -14.11
C GLN A 360 11.71 17.77 -13.63
N ALA A 361 11.03 18.56 -14.46
CA ALA A 361 10.57 19.90 -14.12
C ALA A 361 9.61 19.89 -12.93
N ILE A 362 8.62 18.99 -12.96
CA ILE A 362 7.62 18.83 -11.90
C ILE A 362 8.27 18.33 -10.62
N ILE A 363 9.12 17.29 -10.69
CA ILE A 363 9.84 16.77 -9.51
C ILE A 363 10.69 17.88 -8.87
N THR A 364 11.44 18.63 -9.67
CA THR A 364 12.30 19.71 -9.19
C THR A 364 11.47 20.83 -8.54
N SER A 365 10.40 21.27 -9.21
CA SER A 365 9.47 22.29 -8.71
C SER A 365 8.83 21.86 -7.39
N TYR A 366 8.32 20.63 -7.32
CA TYR A 366 7.70 20.06 -6.14
C TYR A 366 8.69 19.96 -4.97
N ASN A 367 9.88 19.41 -5.19
CA ASN A 367 10.91 19.23 -4.16
C ASN A 367 11.46 20.55 -3.64
N LYS A 368 11.52 21.58 -4.49
CA LYS A 368 11.89 22.93 -4.08
C LYS A 368 10.83 23.56 -3.16
N LYS A 369 9.55 23.35 -3.45
CA LYS A 369 8.43 23.85 -2.63
C LYS A 369 8.27 23.05 -1.32
N ASN A 370 8.67 21.77 -1.33
CA ASN A 370 8.47 20.83 -0.22
C ASN A 370 9.80 20.16 0.20
N PRO A 371 10.71 20.87 0.88
CA PRO A 371 12.05 20.34 1.21
C PRO A 371 12.01 19.12 2.13
N GLU A 372 11.00 19.02 3.01
CA GLU A 372 10.82 17.93 3.98
C GLU A 372 10.06 16.72 3.43
N ALA A 373 9.44 16.84 2.25
CA ALA A 373 8.56 15.81 1.69
C ALA A 373 8.91 15.53 0.23
N LYS A 374 10.22 15.38 -0.06
CA LYS A 374 10.70 15.18 -1.43
C LYS A 374 10.14 13.92 -2.06
N ILE A 375 9.92 14.00 -3.37
CA ILE A 375 9.49 12.90 -4.21
C ILE A 375 10.61 12.49 -5.16
N ASP A 376 10.57 11.22 -5.52
CA ASP A 376 11.45 10.50 -6.43
C ASP A 376 10.77 10.17 -7.77
N VAL A 377 9.43 10.13 -7.78
CA VAL A 377 8.62 9.85 -8.98
C VAL A 377 7.58 10.96 -9.17
N VAL A 378 7.42 11.43 -10.41
CA VAL A 378 6.50 12.54 -10.76
C VAL A 378 5.05 12.30 -10.34
N CYS A 379 4.60 11.04 -10.37
CA CYS A 379 3.25 10.65 -9.97
C CYS A 379 2.88 11.15 -8.56
N LYS A 380 3.87 11.20 -7.65
CA LYS A 380 3.66 11.62 -6.26
C LYS A 380 3.38 13.12 -6.11
N ALA A 381 3.77 13.94 -7.09
CA ALA A 381 3.47 15.37 -7.08
C ALA A 381 1.96 15.63 -7.15
N CYS A 382 1.25 14.82 -7.93
CA CYS A 382 -0.18 14.99 -8.20
C CYS A 382 -1.05 14.06 -7.35
N HIS A 383 -0.66 12.79 -7.17
CA HIS A 383 -1.46 11.80 -6.46
C HIS A 383 -1.05 11.60 -4.99
N GLY A 384 -0.04 12.32 -4.51
CA GLY A 384 0.52 12.15 -3.17
C GLY A 384 1.41 10.92 -3.05
N GLN A 385 1.86 10.59 -1.84
CA GLN A 385 2.70 9.41 -1.56
C GLN A 385 1.90 8.11 -1.63
N VAL A 386 1.46 7.74 -2.83
CA VAL A 386 0.62 6.55 -3.10
C VAL A 386 1.26 5.24 -2.64
N ASP A 387 2.58 5.18 -2.60
CA ASP A 387 3.39 4.08 -2.05
C ASP A 387 3.29 3.92 -0.53
N THR A 388 2.63 4.85 0.15
CA THR A 388 2.32 4.76 1.58
C THR A 388 0.82 4.49 1.85
N MET A 389 0.00 4.43 0.80
CA MET A 389 -1.46 4.32 0.92
C MET A 389 -1.95 2.87 0.82
N ASN A 390 -2.62 2.38 1.86
CA ASN A 390 -3.37 1.11 1.78
C ASN A 390 -4.62 1.24 0.92
N VAL A 391 -5.30 2.38 0.99
CA VAL A 391 -6.42 2.71 0.10
C VAL A 391 -6.16 4.12 -0.41
N VAL A 392 -6.21 4.27 -1.73
CA VAL A 392 -5.93 5.56 -2.36
C VAL A 392 -7.02 6.56 -2.00
N HIS A 393 -6.61 7.79 -1.73
CA HIS A 393 -7.49 8.93 -1.54
C HIS A 393 -7.01 10.11 -2.41
N MET A 394 -7.88 11.08 -2.64
CA MET A 394 -7.49 12.31 -3.35
C MET A 394 -6.55 13.16 -2.47
N ALA A 395 -5.25 13.13 -2.74
CA ALA A 395 -4.25 13.87 -1.96
C ALA A 395 -4.30 15.39 -2.20
N ASN A 396 -4.70 15.80 -3.40
CA ASN A 396 -4.75 17.19 -3.85
C ASN A 396 -6.17 17.60 -4.25
N ASP A 397 -6.40 18.90 -4.38
CA ASP A 397 -7.74 19.47 -4.61
C ASP A 397 -8.21 19.29 -6.07
N PHE A 398 -7.29 19.25 -7.04
CA PHE A 398 -7.56 19.19 -8.48
C PHE A 398 -8.56 20.27 -8.98
N THR A 399 -8.60 21.42 -8.30
CA THR A 399 -9.34 22.60 -8.75
C THR A 399 -8.54 23.35 -9.82
N MET A 400 -9.21 24.16 -10.64
CA MET A 400 -8.55 24.98 -11.66
C MET A 400 -7.43 25.85 -11.08
N GLY A 401 -7.65 26.43 -9.89
CA GLY A 401 -6.63 27.24 -9.20
C GLY A 401 -5.36 26.46 -8.88
N TRP A 402 -5.48 25.17 -8.53
CA TRP A 402 -4.34 24.29 -8.29
C TRP A 402 -3.51 24.07 -9.57
N CYS A 403 -4.18 23.81 -10.71
CA CYS A 403 -3.52 23.66 -12.01
C CYS A 403 -2.77 24.94 -12.42
N ILE A 404 -3.42 26.09 -12.31
CA ILE A 404 -2.86 27.39 -12.68
C ILE A 404 -1.63 27.71 -11.83
N GLU A 405 -1.70 27.51 -10.52
CA GLU A 405 -0.59 27.78 -9.62
C GLU A 405 0.62 26.89 -9.93
N CYS A 406 0.39 25.61 -10.23
CA CYS A 406 1.44 24.70 -10.65
C CYS A 406 2.11 25.17 -11.95
N HIS A 407 1.34 25.60 -12.95
CA HIS A 407 1.85 26.07 -14.24
C HIS A 407 2.59 27.41 -14.15
N ARG A 408 2.19 28.29 -13.22
CA ARG A 408 2.88 29.57 -12.96
C ARG A 408 4.25 29.38 -12.32
N THR A 409 4.41 28.35 -11.50
CA THR A 409 5.61 28.16 -10.67
C THR A 409 6.58 27.14 -11.22
N THR A 410 6.13 26.23 -12.09
CA THR A 410 6.96 25.17 -12.65
C THR A 410 7.72 25.65 -13.88
N GLU A 411 9.04 25.54 -13.83
CA GLU A 411 9.97 25.87 -14.91
C GLU A 411 9.99 24.74 -15.94
N VAL A 412 9.92 25.07 -17.23
CA VAL A 412 10.00 24.10 -18.32
C VAL A 412 11.44 23.61 -18.45
N ASP A 413 11.63 22.30 -18.47
CA ASP A 413 12.94 21.72 -18.77
C ASP A 413 13.24 21.82 -20.26
N MET A 414 13.86 22.92 -20.66
CA MET A 414 14.27 23.15 -22.05
C MET A 414 15.44 22.25 -22.50
N ASN A 415 16.07 21.51 -21.58
CA ASN A 415 17.23 20.68 -21.85
C ASN A 415 16.90 19.19 -21.99
N ASN A 416 15.64 18.78 -21.76
CA ASN A 416 15.21 17.42 -22.01
C ASN A 416 15.27 17.08 -23.53
N GLY A 417 15.29 15.80 -23.86
CA GLY A 417 15.40 15.33 -25.25
C GLY A 417 14.28 15.87 -26.14
N TYR A 418 13.05 15.90 -25.62
CA TYR A 418 11.87 16.37 -26.33
C TYR A 418 11.96 17.87 -26.73
N ASN A 419 12.24 18.76 -25.78
CA ASN A 419 12.31 20.20 -26.03
C ASN A 419 13.52 20.60 -26.85
N LYS A 420 14.65 19.89 -26.71
CA LYS A 420 15.83 20.10 -27.55
C LYS A 420 15.55 19.80 -29.02
N GLU A 421 14.77 18.76 -29.31
CA GLU A 421 14.51 18.30 -30.67
C GLU A 421 13.37 19.08 -31.33
N TYR A 422 12.23 19.24 -30.65
CA TYR A 422 11.03 19.86 -31.23
C TYR A 422 10.95 21.37 -31.04
N PHE A 423 11.59 21.91 -29.99
CA PHE A 423 11.43 23.32 -29.59
C PHE A 423 12.75 24.12 -29.62
N LYS A 424 13.77 23.66 -30.37
CA LYS A 424 15.06 24.36 -30.51
C LYS A 424 14.90 25.85 -30.90
N ASN A 425 14.05 26.13 -31.88
CA ASN A 425 13.80 27.50 -32.35
C ASN A 425 13.04 28.33 -31.31
N LEU A 426 12.11 27.72 -30.59
CA LEU A 426 11.38 28.35 -29.50
C LEU A 426 12.34 28.68 -28.34
N HIS A 427 13.25 27.76 -28.01
CA HIS A 427 14.26 27.97 -26.97
C HIS A 427 15.15 29.17 -27.25
N GLU A 428 15.67 29.28 -28.47
CA GLU A 428 16.47 30.43 -28.90
C GLU A 428 15.67 31.74 -28.91
N LYS A 429 14.41 31.70 -29.36
CA LYS A 429 13.52 32.87 -29.34
C LYS A 429 13.23 33.34 -27.91
N LEU A 430 12.91 32.42 -27.00
CA LEU A 430 12.62 32.73 -25.60
C LEU A 430 13.87 33.25 -24.88
N LYS A 431 15.06 32.68 -25.12
CA LYS A 431 16.33 33.22 -24.63
C LYS A 431 16.59 34.65 -25.08
N LYS A 432 16.27 34.98 -26.35
CA LYS A 432 16.39 36.35 -26.87
C LYS A 432 15.37 37.30 -26.26
N GLN A 433 14.14 36.86 -26.06
CA GLN A 433 13.03 37.69 -25.57
C GLN A 433 13.12 37.95 -24.06
N TYR A 434 13.50 36.94 -23.27
CA TYR A 434 13.47 37.00 -21.81
C TYR A 434 14.87 37.08 -21.20
N GLY A 435 15.94 36.85 -21.95
CA GLY A 435 17.33 36.79 -21.46
C GLY A 435 17.78 35.36 -21.16
N SER A 436 19.08 35.10 -21.29
CA SER A 436 19.67 33.74 -21.19
C SER A 436 19.60 33.09 -19.81
N GLY A 437 19.38 33.88 -18.74
CA GLY A 437 19.23 33.40 -17.37
C GLY A 437 17.78 33.36 -16.86
N THR A 438 16.80 33.71 -17.70
CA THR A 438 15.41 33.83 -17.26
C THR A 438 14.70 32.50 -17.27
N LYS A 439 14.02 32.24 -16.15
CA LYS A 439 13.26 31.02 -15.90
C LYS A 439 11.98 31.05 -16.71
N ILE A 440 11.86 30.11 -17.65
CA ILE A 440 10.69 29.99 -18.51
C ILE A 440 9.72 29.02 -17.83
N THR A 441 8.57 29.52 -17.40
CA THR A 441 7.52 28.71 -16.76
C THR A 441 6.56 28.13 -17.80
N VAL A 442 5.71 27.19 -17.39
CA VAL A 442 4.66 26.63 -18.25
C VAL A 442 3.68 27.72 -18.70
N ASP A 443 3.38 28.68 -17.82
CA ASP A 443 2.63 29.90 -18.17
C ASP A 443 3.28 30.70 -19.30
N ALA A 444 4.60 30.91 -19.24
CA ALA A 444 5.34 31.70 -20.24
C ALA A 444 5.32 31.09 -21.66
N ILE A 445 5.02 29.79 -21.80
CA ILE A 445 4.85 29.10 -23.09
C ILE A 445 3.37 28.94 -23.49
N GLY A 446 2.48 29.66 -22.83
CA GLY A 446 1.04 29.67 -23.12
C GLY A 446 0.29 28.50 -22.50
N GLY A 447 0.81 27.87 -21.43
CA GLY A 447 0.16 26.76 -20.73
C GLY A 447 -1.04 27.15 -19.86
N LEU A 448 -1.52 28.39 -19.97
CA LEU A 448 -2.73 28.90 -19.29
C LEU A 448 -3.82 29.38 -20.27
N GLU A 449 -3.67 29.09 -21.57
CA GLU A 449 -4.68 29.45 -22.57
C GLU A 449 -5.92 28.53 -22.45
N CYS A 450 -7.12 29.11 -22.45
CA CYS A 450 -8.38 28.36 -22.27
C CYS A 450 -8.51 27.19 -23.25
N GLY A 451 -8.17 27.42 -24.53
CA GLY A 451 -8.26 26.43 -25.60
C GLY A 451 -7.22 25.31 -25.55
N LYS A 452 -6.23 25.35 -24.64
CA LYS A 452 -5.28 24.25 -24.42
C LYS A 452 -5.66 23.38 -23.24
N CYS A 453 -6.55 23.86 -22.38
CA CYS A 453 -6.99 23.17 -21.17
C CYS A 453 -8.40 22.61 -21.28
N HIS A 454 -9.26 23.16 -22.15
CA HIS A 454 -10.68 22.82 -22.20
C HIS A 454 -11.19 22.33 -23.56
N TYR A 455 -10.39 22.45 -24.61
CA TYR A 455 -10.71 22.07 -25.99
C TYR A 455 -9.45 21.51 -26.65
#